data_AF-A0A3P3Q5U5-F1
#
_entry.id   AF-A0A3P3Q5U5-F1
#
_cell.length_a   1.000
_cell.length_b   1.000
_cell.length_c   1.000
_cell.angle_alpha   90.00
_cell.angle_beta   90.00
_cell.angle_gamma   90.00
#
_symmetry.space_group_name_H-M   'P 1'
#
loop_
_entity.id
_entity.type
_entity.pdbx_description
1 polymer ?
#
loop_
_entity_poly.entity_id
_entity_poly.type
_entity_poly.pdbx_seq_one_letter_code
_entity_poly.pdbx_strand_id
1 'polypeptide(L)'
;MLEKGSIKKERRNPNDPARFISSLAVTDDGEKANVHNFLNTDKIDEETKYDGMYAVSTDLLDDNVSEILSISEKRWQIEECFRIMKTEFEARPVYLQRVDRITAHFLTCFLALIIYRYLEKALEHKYTCEEILKTLKDFNFAYVKEQGFIPLYKRTELTDKLHEICHFNTDFEFITKSQMRTIKKQSKGK
;
A
#
# COMPACT_ATOMS: atom_id res chain seq x y z
N MET A 1 9.09 -27.03 34.55
CA MET A 1 8.69 -25.96 35.49
C MET A 1 9.42 -24.70 35.09
N LEU A 2 8.73 -23.56 34.94
CA LEU A 2 9.33 -22.29 34.55
C LEU A 2 9.82 -21.56 35.82
N GLU A 3 11.05 -21.01 35.79
CA GLU A 3 11.61 -20.23 36.91
C GLU A 3 10.77 -18.97 37.20
N LYS A 4 10.71 -18.56 38.47
CA LYS A 4 9.91 -17.41 38.94
C LYS A 4 10.46 -16.09 38.38
N GLY A 5 10.04 -15.72 37.17
CA GLY A 5 10.20 -14.38 36.60
C GLY A 5 8.89 -13.58 36.63
N SER A 6 8.95 -12.27 36.89
CA SER A 6 7.77 -11.40 36.79
C SER A 6 7.43 -11.17 35.32
N ILE A 7 6.57 -12.00 34.75
CA ILE A 7 6.11 -11.81 33.37
C ILE A 7 5.07 -10.69 33.37
N LYS A 8 5.38 -9.58 32.69
CA LYS A 8 4.43 -8.51 32.43
C LYS A 8 3.39 -9.06 31.44
N LYS A 9 2.22 -9.49 31.93
CA LYS A 9 1.14 -10.00 31.08
C LYS A 9 0.57 -8.87 30.23
N GLU A 10 1.03 -8.71 28.99
CA GLU A 10 0.33 -7.90 28.00
C GLU A 10 -0.86 -8.70 27.47
N ARG A 11 -1.96 -8.70 28.23
CA ARG A 11 -3.17 -9.52 28.02
C ARG A 11 -3.88 -9.34 26.66
N ARG A 12 -3.35 -8.55 25.72
CA ARG A 12 -4.01 -8.17 24.47
C ARG A 12 -3.20 -8.44 23.20
N ASN A 13 -1.95 -8.87 23.27
CA ASN A 13 -1.16 -9.15 22.07
C ASN A 13 -1.30 -10.63 21.67
N PRO A 14 -1.91 -10.96 20.51
CA PRO A 14 -2.00 -12.33 20.03
C PRO A 14 -0.62 -12.96 19.85
N ASN A 15 0.42 -12.19 19.53
CA ASN A 15 1.76 -12.72 19.30
C ASN A 15 2.62 -12.82 20.56
N ASP A 16 2.06 -12.59 21.76
CA ASP A 16 2.78 -12.73 23.02
C ASP A 16 2.91 -14.21 23.43
N PRO A 17 4.14 -14.78 23.52
CA PRO A 17 4.35 -16.16 23.95
C PRO A 17 3.82 -16.44 25.37
N ALA A 18 3.67 -15.43 26.22
CA ALA A 18 3.10 -15.57 27.55
C ALA A 18 1.64 -16.05 27.53
N ARG A 19 0.95 -16.02 26.38
CA ARG A 19 -0.41 -16.56 26.21
C ARG A 19 -0.51 -18.06 26.46
N PHE A 20 0.59 -18.80 26.36
CA PHE A 20 0.64 -20.24 26.59
C PHE A 20 1.01 -20.61 28.02
N ILE A 21 1.20 -19.63 28.92
CA ILE A 21 1.59 -19.87 30.31
C ILE A 21 0.34 -19.81 31.20
N SER A 22 -0.04 -20.97 31.75
CA SER A 22 -1.10 -21.10 32.76
C SER A 22 -0.50 -21.06 34.17
N SER A 23 -1.28 -20.55 35.13
CA SER A 23 -0.88 -20.45 36.53
C SER A 23 -1.86 -21.21 37.42
N LEU A 24 -1.38 -22.19 38.18
CA LEU A 24 -2.15 -22.88 39.22
C LEU A 24 -1.77 -22.30 40.59
N ALA A 25 -2.77 -21.90 41.37
CA ALA A 25 -2.58 -21.52 42.77
C ALA A 25 -3.11 -22.66 43.63
N VAL A 26 -2.22 -23.46 44.23
CA VAL A 26 -2.60 -24.61 45.06
C VAL A 26 -2.13 -24.37 46.49
N THR A 27 -3.02 -24.66 47.43
CA THR A 27 -2.75 -24.72 48.87
C THR A 27 -3.56 -25.88 49.42
N ASP A 28 -2.96 -26.69 50.30
CA ASP A 28 -3.70 -27.77 50.96
C ASP A 28 -4.58 -27.26 52.12
N ASP A 29 -4.33 -26.07 52.68
CA ASP A 29 -4.99 -25.59 53.93
C ASP A 29 -5.30 -24.07 54.02
N GLY A 30 -5.48 -23.34 52.90
CA GLY A 30 -6.11 -22.01 52.96
C GLY A 30 -5.25 -20.79 53.35
N GLU A 31 -3.92 -20.82 53.25
CA GLU A 31 -3.06 -19.62 53.29
C GLU A 31 -2.20 -19.43 52.03
N LYS A 32 -1.82 -18.18 51.69
CA LYS A 32 -1.16 -17.70 50.43
C LYS A 32 -0.49 -18.79 49.56
N ALA A 33 -1.19 -19.16 48.50
CA ALA A 33 -0.74 -20.10 47.48
C ALA A 33 0.56 -19.71 46.78
N ASN A 34 1.50 -20.66 46.67
CA ASN A 34 2.60 -20.57 45.72
C ASN A 34 2.01 -20.66 44.30
N VAL A 35 2.16 -19.58 43.53
CA VAL A 35 1.73 -19.57 42.12
C VAL A 35 2.72 -20.39 41.30
N HIS A 36 2.25 -21.52 40.76
CA HIS A 36 3.04 -22.37 39.87
C HIS A 36 2.66 -22.08 38.42
N ASN A 37 3.62 -21.59 37.64
CA ASN A 37 3.45 -21.36 36.21
C ASN A 37 3.88 -22.61 35.43
N PHE A 38 3.02 -23.06 34.53
CA PHE A 38 3.28 -24.19 33.65
C PHE A 38 2.88 -23.85 32.21
N LEU A 39 3.50 -24.55 31.26
CA LEU A 39 3.15 -24.43 29.84
C LEU A 39 1.84 -25.18 29.60
N ASN A 40 0.86 -24.50 29.03
CA ASN A 40 -0.43 -25.08 28.67
C ASN A 40 -0.30 -25.78 27.32
N THR A 41 0.04 -27.07 27.34
CA THR A 41 0.17 -27.91 26.14
C THR A 41 -1.15 -28.06 25.40
N ASP A 42 -2.27 -28.17 26.11
CA ASP A 42 -3.59 -28.30 25.48
C ASP A 42 -3.93 -27.10 24.61
N LYS A 43 -3.60 -25.89 25.08
CA LYS A 43 -3.78 -24.66 24.30
C LYS A 43 -2.88 -24.61 23.06
N ILE A 44 -1.66 -25.15 23.16
CA ILE A 44 -0.75 -25.27 22.01
C ILE A 44 -1.33 -26.26 20.99
N ASP A 45 -1.79 -27.42 21.45
CA ASP A 45 -2.38 -28.46 20.60
C ASP A 45 -3.66 -27.98 19.93
N GLU A 46 -4.48 -27.15 20.60
CA GLU A 46 -5.63 -26.51 19.98
C GLU A 46 -5.25 -25.50 18.89
N GLU A 47 -4.30 -24.60 19.16
CA GLU A 47 -3.87 -23.61 18.15
C GLU A 47 -3.18 -24.28 16.95
N THR A 48 -2.41 -25.36 17.19
CA THR A 48 -1.73 -26.14 16.14
C THR A 48 -2.70 -26.70 15.10
N LYS A 49 -3.97 -26.99 15.48
CA LYS A 49 -5.01 -27.45 14.53
C LYS A 49 -5.30 -26.43 13.42
N TYR A 50 -4.98 -25.17 13.65
CA TYR A 50 -5.22 -24.06 12.73
C TYR A 50 -3.95 -23.58 12.04
N ASP A 51 -2.81 -24.27 12.23
CA ASP A 51 -1.57 -23.92 11.56
C ASP A 51 -1.73 -24.00 10.03
N GLY A 52 -1.29 -22.93 9.34
CA GLY A 52 -1.46 -22.79 7.90
C GLY A 52 -2.86 -22.35 7.46
N MET A 53 -3.83 -22.19 8.38
CA MET A 53 -5.14 -21.61 8.10
C MET A 53 -5.13 -20.10 8.36
N TYR A 54 -5.76 -19.34 7.45
CA TYR A 54 -5.96 -17.90 7.63
C TYR A 54 -7.41 -17.63 8.06
N ALA A 55 -7.62 -17.35 9.34
CA ALA A 55 -8.94 -17.08 9.90
C ALA A 55 -9.33 -15.60 9.75
N VAL A 56 -10.57 -15.34 9.36
CA VAL A 56 -11.16 -13.99 9.32
C VAL A 56 -12.22 -13.90 10.42
N SER A 57 -12.03 -12.96 11.34
CA SER A 57 -13.04 -12.61 12.36
C SER A 57 -13.77 -11.33 11.92
N THR A 58 -15.09 -11.36 11.94
CA THR A 58 -15.96 -10.29 11.46
C THR A 58 -17.23 -10.22 12.31
N ASP A 59 -17.79 -9.02 12.46
CA ASP A 59 -19.09 -8.74 13.08
C ASP A 59 -20.26 -8.81 12.07
N LEU A 60 -19.95 -9.05 10.79
CA LEU A 60 -20.91 -9.25 9.71
C LEU A 60 -21.44 -10.69 9.71
N LEU A 61 -22.36 -10.98 10.63
CA LEU A 61 -22.89 -12.33 10.86
C LEU A 61 -23.89 -12.79 9.79
N ASP A 62 -24.60 -11.85 9.17
CA ASP A 62 -25.67 -12.11 8.19
C ASP A 62 -25.17 -12.09 6.73
N ASP A 63 -23.92 -11.67 6.51
CA ASP A 63 -23.34 -11.53 5.18
C ASP A 63 -22.79 -12.86 4.64
N ASN A 64 -22.66 -12.94 3.31
CA ASN A 64 -22.16 -14.14 2.67
C ASN A 64 -20.67 -14.36 2.98
N VAL A 65 -20.33 -15.54 3.51
CA VAL A 65 -18.94 -15.92 3.84
C VAL A 65 -17.99 -15.77 2.65
N SER A 66 -18.43 -16.12 1.43
CA SER A 66 -17.62 -15.99 0.21
C SER A 66 -17.29 -14.52 -0.09
N GLU A 67 -18.25 -13.62 0.12
CA GLU A 67 -18.06 -12.19 -0.09
C GLU A 67 -17.08 -11.60 0.94
N ILE A 68 -17.25 -11.95 2.22
CA ILE A 68 -16.34 -11.54 3.31
C ILE A 68 -14.90 -12.00 3.00
N LEU A 69 -14.72 -13.25 2.57
CA LEU A 69 -13.40 -13.75 2.17
C LEU A 69 -12.85 -12.99 0.98
N SER A 70 -13.65 -12.75 -0.07
CA SER A 70 -13.22 -12.00 -1.26
C SER A 70 -12.77 -10.56 -0.95
N ILE A 71 -13.36 -9.92 0.07
CA ILE A 71 -12.97 -8.58 0.53
C ILE A 71 -11.70 -8.66 1.37
N SER A 72 -11.61 -9.65 2.27
CA SER A 72 -10.43 -9.89 3.10
C SER A 72 -9.18 -10.16 2.25
N GLU A 73 -9.33 -10.92 1.17
CA GLU A 73 -8.26 -11.18 0.21
C GLU A 73 -7.77 -9.91 -0.47
N LYS A 74 -8.60 -8.89 -0.69
CA LYS A 74 -8.20 -7.63 -1.33
C LYS A 74 -7.35 -6.72 -0.43
N ARG A 75 -7.04 -7.10 0.82
CA ARG A 75 -6.17 -6.33 1.73
C ARG A 75 -4.79 -6.05 1.15
N TRP A 76 -4.26 -6.95 0.32
CA TRP A 76 -2.96 -6.76 -0.35
C TRP A 76 -2.93 -5.48 -1.21
N GLN A 77 -4.06 -4.99 -1.70
CA GLN A 77 -4.14 -3.75 -2.48
C GLN A 77 -3.68 -2.53 -1.67
N ILE A 78 -3.99 -2.53 -0.36
CA ILE A 78 -3.54 -1.48 0.56
C ILE A 78 -2.03 -1.60 0.77
N GLU A 79 -1.52 -2.81 0.94
CA GLU A 79 -0.08 -3.05 1.08
C GLU A 79 0.70 -2.62 -0.16
N GLU A 80 0.16 -2.89 -1.35
CA GLU A 80 0.70 -2.40 -2.60
C GLU A 80 0.71 -0.86 -2.66
N CYS A 81 -0.40 -0.21 -2.30
CA CYS A 81 -0.43 1.25 -2.20
C CYS A 81 0.69 1.78 -1.28
N PHE A 82 0.89 1.15 -0.12
CA PHE A 82 1.99 1.51 0.78
C PHE A 82 3.37 1.22 0.20
N ARG A 83 3.53 0.16 -0.60
CA ARG A 83 4.77 -0.16 -1.29
C ARG A 83 5.10 0.91 -2.32
N ILE A 84 4.18 1.20 -3.24
CA ILE A 84 4.32 2.23 -4.28
C ILE A 84 4.62 3.60 -3.64
N MET A 85 3.88 3.97 -2.60
CA MET A 85 4.08 5.25 -1.93
C MET A 85 5.49 5.37 -1.32
N LYS A 86 6.04 4.29 -0.78
CA LYS A 86 7.40 4.28 -0.21
C LYS A 86 8.48 4.27 -1.29
N THR A 87 8.33 3.46 -2.34
CA THR A 87 9.37 3.24 -3.36
C THR A 87 9.32 4.30 -4.46
N GLU A 88 8.17 4.45 -5.11
CA GLU A 88 8.04 5.27 -6.33
C GLU A 88 7.82 6.75 -6.04
N PHE A 89 7.11 7.06 -4.96
CA PHE A 89 6.83 8.44 -4.54
C PHE A 89 7.72 8.91 -3.39
N GLU A 90 8.72 8.11 -3.01
CA GLU A 90 9.75 8.48 -2.03
C GLU A 90 9.16 9.01 -0.70
N ALA A 91 8.00 8.50 -0.27
CA ALA A 91 7.44 8.85 1.04
C ALA A 91 8.39 8.44 2.18
N ARG A 92 9.36 7.57 1.89
CA ARG A 92 10.52 7.27 2.72
C ARG A 92 11.76 7.15 1.82
N PRO A 93 12.94 7.63 2.24
CA PRO A 93 13.26 8.26 3.53
C PRO A 93 12.74 9.70 3.66
N VAL A 94 12.33 10.09 4.88
CA VAL A 94 11.87 11.46 5.19
C VAL A 94 13.03 12.26 5.75
N TYR A 95 13.64 13.13 4.95
CA TYR A 95 14.76 13.99 5.36
C TYR A 95 14.31 15.31 6.03
N LEU A 96 13.12 15.32 6.61
CA LEU A 96 12.46 16.50 7.18
C LEU A 96 12.25 16.29 8.68
N GLN A 97 12.50 17.33 9.48
CA GLN A 97 12.36 17.26 10.95
C GLN A 97 11.07 17.94 11.47
N ARG A 98 10.61 18.99 10.78
CA ARG A 98 9.43 19.77 11.21
C ARG A 98 8.15 19.04 10.82
N VAL A 99 7.24 18.88 11.78
CA VAL A 99 6.01 18.07 11.61
C VAL A 99 5.17 18.53 10.41
N ASP A 100 5.00 19.83 10.23
CA ASP A 100 4.27 20.40 9.08
C ASP A 100 4.90 20.04 7.72
N ARG A 101 6.23 20.02 7.62
CA ARG A 101 6.96 19.63 6.39
C ARG A 101 6.81 18.14 6.13
N ILE A 102 6.88 17.33 7.19
CA ILE A 102 6.65 15.89 7.11
C ILE A 102 5.22 15.63 6.60
N THR A 103 4.23 16.29 7.19
CA THR A 103 2.82 16.18 6.78
C THR A 103 2.62 16.62 5.33
N ALA A 104 3.24 17.73 4.91
CA ALA A 104 3.17 18.21 3.53
C ALA A 104 3.76 17.18 2.54
N HIS A 105 4.93 16.61 2.84
CA HIS A 105 5.56 15.56 2.01
C HIS A 105 4.63 14.35 1.85
N PHE A 106 4.14 13.79 2.97
CA PHE A 106 3.24 12.65 2.93
C PHE A 106 1.93 12.95 2.17
N LEU A 107 1.36 14.15 2.35
CA LEU A 107 0.19 14.57 1.61
C LEU A 107 0.45 14.62 0.10
N THR A 108 1.60 15.17 -0.32
CA THR A 108 2.00 15.20 -1.73
C THR A 108 2.16 13.79 -2.30
N CYS A 109 2.86 12.88 -1.61
CA CYS A 109 3.00 11.48 -2.03
C CYS A 109 1.64 10.78 -2.12
N PHE A 110 0.74 11.04 -1.19
CA PHE A 110 -0.61 10.47 -1.19
C PHE A 110 -1.45 10.97 -2.36
N LEU A 111 -1.41 12.28 -2.66
CA LEU A 111 -2.09 12.85 -3.82
C LEU A 111 -1.54 12.29 -5.14
N ALA A 112 -0.21 12.14 -5.25
CA ALA A 112 0.42 11.51 -6.39
C ALA A 112 -0.04 10.04 -6.57
N LEU A 113 -0.15 9.28 -5.47
CA LEU A 113 -0.68 7.92 -5.49
C LEU A 113 -2.13 7.87 -5.97
N ILE A 114 -2.99 8.79 -5.52
CA ILE A 114 -4.38 8.87 -5.99
C ILE A 114 -4.42 9.11 -7.50
N ILE A 115 -3.67 10.10 -8.00
CA ILE A 115 -3.60 10.41 -9.44
C ILE A 115 -3.11 9.18 -10.23
N TYR A 116 -2.06 8.52 -9.74
CA TYR A 116 -1.55 7.29 -10.31
C TYR A 116 -2.63 6.19 -10.38
N ARG A 117 -3.40 5.96 -9.32
CA ARG A 117 -4.46 4.93 -9.31
C ARG A 117 -5.58 5.24 -10.30
N TYR A 118 -5.93 6.50 -10.49
CA TYR A 118 -6.87 6.88 -11.55
C TYR A 118 -6.31 6.60 -12.95
N LEU A 119 -5.03 6.90 -13.16
CA LEU A 119 -4.36 6.63 -14.42
C LEU A 119 -4.23 5.13 -14.69
N GLU A 120 -3.83 4.34 -13.69
CA GLU A 120 -3.74 2.88 -13.76
C GLU A 120 -5.08 2.24 -14.12
N LYS A 121 -6.18 2.75 -13.53
CA LYS A 121 -7.54 2.32 -13.87
C LYS A 121 -7.92 2.70 -15.30
N ALA A 122 -7.58 3.92 -15.74
CA ALA A 122 -7.82 4.35 -17.13
C ALA A 122 -7.03 3.53 -18.14
N LEU A 123 -5.87 2.99 -17.73
CA LEU A 123 -5.04 2.07 -18.51
C LEU A 123 -5.40 0.59 -18.31
N GLU A 124 -6.57 0.30 -17.72
CA GLU A 124 -7.13 -1.04 -17.53
C GLU A 124 -6.19 -2.01 -16.78
N HIS A 125 -5.33 -1.49 -15.89
CA HIS A 125 -4.37 -2.30 -15.11
C HIS A 125 -3.40 -3.14 -15.97
N LYS A 126 -3.13 -2.74 -17.22
CA LYS A 126 -2.28 -3.48 -18.15
C LYS A 126 -0.78 -3.23 -17.97
N TYR A 127 -0.41 -2.13 -17.32
CA TYR A 127 0.98 -1.70 -17.16
C TYR A 127 1.33 -1.58 -15.69
N THR A 128 2.60 -1.82 -15.38
CA THR A 128 3.12 -1.69 -14.02
C THR A 128 3.32 -0.22 -13.62
N CYS A 129 3.38 0.03 -12.31
CA CYS A 129 3.63 1.38 -11.79
C CYS A 129 4.92 1.98 -12.34
N GLU A 130 6.00 1.19 -12.35
CA GLU A 130 7.31 1.62 -12.84
C GLU A 130 7.25 2.00 -14.33
N GLU A 131 6.61 1.20 -15.17
CA GLU A 131 6.46 1.49 -16.61
C GLU A 131 5.70 2.79 -16.86
N ILE A 132 4.58 3.01 -16.15
CA ILE A 132 3.78 4.22 -16.26
C ILE A 132 4.61 5.44 -15.84
N LEU A 133 5.21 5.39 -14.65
CA LEU A 133 5.97 6.52 -14.10
C LEU A 133 7.20 6.84 -14.93
N LYS A 134 7.93 5.82 -15.40
CA LYS A 134 9.08 6.00 -16.27
C LYS A 134 8.68 6.66 -17.59
N THR A 135 7.61 6.18 -18.22
CA THR A 135 7.09 6.74 -19.47
C THR A 135 6.68 8.21 -19.31
N LEU A 136 6.01 8.55 -18.21
CA LEU A 136 5.64 9.93 -17.91
C LEU A 136 6.85 10.83 -17.62
N LYS A 137 7.86 10.33 -16.90
CA LYS A 137 9.12 11.06 -16.62
C LYS A 137 9.90 11.31 -17.91
N ASP A 138 9.87 10.36 -18.85
CA ASP A 138 10.57 10.46 -20.12
C ASP A 138 9.81 11.30 -21.16
N PHE A 139 8.57 11.69 -20.90
CA PHE A 139 7.66 12.45 -21.78
C PHE A 139 8.09 13.93 -21.95
N ASN A 140 9.28 14.14 -22.50
CA ASN A 140 9.95 15.42 -22.61
C ASN A 140 9.94 15.99 -24.04
N PHE A 141 10.15 17.30 -24.15
CA PHE A 141 10.17 18.03 -25.41
C PHE A 141 11.34 19.03 -25.44
N ALA A 142 12.10 19.06 -26.54
CA ALA A 142 13.08 20.10 -26.80
C ALA A 142 12.40 21.35 -27.38
N TYR A 143 12.74 22.53 -26.85
CA TYR A 143 12.28 23.80 -27.39
C TYR A 143 13.24 24.32 -28.47
N VAL A 144 12.72 24.59 -29.67
CA VAL A 144 13.52 25.06 -30.80
C VAL A 144 13.25 26.53 -31.05
N LYS A 145 14.20 27.39 -30.62
CA LYS A 145 14.36 28.83 -30.93
C LYS A 145 13.09 29.54 -31.43
N GLU A 146 12.06 29.59 -30.59
CA GLU A 146 10.81 30.30 -30.86
C GLU A 146 9.88 29.72 -31.95
N GLN A 147 10.22 28.61 -32.59
CA GLN A 147 9.41 27.99 -33.64
C GLN A 147 8.43 26.95 -33.09
N GLY A 148 8.88 26.12 -32.13
CA GLY A 148 8.07 25.00 -31.64
C GLY A 148 8.83 24.04 -30.74
N PHE A 149 8.35 22.80 -30.71
CA PHE A 149 8.77 21.74 -29.81
C PHE A 149 9.03 20.45 -30.59
N ILE A 150 10.08 19.72 -30.22
CA ILE A 150 10.39 18.39 -30.75
C ILE A 150 10.24 17.38 -29.60
N PRO A 151 9.41 16.34 -29.72
CA PRO A 151 9.33 15.28 -28.73
C PRO A 151 10.66 14.55 -28.58
N LEU A 152 11.07 14.27 -27.35
CA LEU A 152 12.32 13.55 -27.03
C LEU A 152 12.07 12.12 -26.55
N TYR A 153 10.82 11.69 -26.53
CA TYR A 153 10.42 10.34 -26.13
C TYR A 153 10.18 9.46 -27.36
N LYS A 154 10.21 8.14 -27.16
CA LYS A 154 9.87 7.17 -28.20
C LYS A 154 8.41 6.77 -28.08
N ARG A 155 7.75 6.62 -29.22
CA ARG A 155 6.41 6.07 -29.30
C ARG A 155 6.42 4.59 -28.92
N THR A 156 5.56 4.21 -27.99
CA THR A 156 5.34 2.84 -27.51
C THR A 156 3.83 2.59 -27.41
N GLU A 157 3.43 1.34 -27.17
CA GLU A 157 2.03 0.99 -26.96
C GLU A 157 1.40 1.79 -25.80
N LEU A 158 2.16 2.00 -24.72
CA LEU A 158 1.72 2.82 -23.59
C LEU A 158 1.53 4.28 -23.98
N THR A 159 2.44 4.88 -24.77
CA THR A 159 2.26 6.27 -25.21
C THR A 159 1.05 6.43 -26.11
N ASP A 160 0.79 5.44 -26.97
CA ASP A 160 -0.37 5.43 -27.85
C ASP A 160 -1.67 5.35 -27.06
N LYS A 161 -1.70 4.53 -26.01
CA LYS A 161 -2.82 4.47 -25.07
C LYS A 161 -3.02 5.77 -24.31
N LEU A 162 -1.94 6.43 -23.88
CA LEU A 162 -2.04 7.74 -23.25
C LEU A 162 -2.62 8.78 -24.21
N HIS A 163 -2.20 8.81 -25.48
CA HIS A 163 -2.78 9.70 -26.49
C HIS A 163 -4.25 9.40 -26.77
N GLU A 164 -4.64 8.13 -26.82
CA GLU A 164 -6.02 7.70 -26.98
C GLU A 164 -6.92 8.19 -25.83
N ILE A 165 -6.50 7.94 -24.58
CA ILE A 165 -7.24 8.35 -23.37
C ILE A 165 -7.31 9.87 -23.24
N CYS A 166 -6.23 10.57 -23.58
CA CYS A 166 -6.17 12.03 -23.48
C CYS A 166 -6.81 12.76 -24.67
N HIS A 167 -7.13 12.05 -25.76
CA HIS A 167 -7.71 12.60 -26.98
C HIS A 167 -6.87 13.70 -27.66
N PHE A 168 -5.54 13.65 -27.50
CA PHE A 168 -4.61 14.50 -28.22
C PHE A 168 -3.26 13.80 -28.41
N ASN A 169 -2.59 14.12 -29.51
CA ASN A 169 -1.31 13.53 -29.87
C ASN A 169 -0.17 14.51 -29.64
N THR A 170 0.98 13.98 -29.25
CA THR A 170 2.22 14.75 -29.07
C THR A 170 3.43 14.09 -29.74
N ASP A 171 3.22 13.07 -30.56
CA ASP A 171 4.26 12.23 -31.19
C ASP A 171 4.72 12.73 -32.57
N PHE A 172 4.37 13.97 -32.94
CA PHE A 172 4.79 14.58 -34.20
C PHE A 172 6.29 14.88 -34.22
N GLU A 173 6.94 14.75 -35.37
CA GLU A 173 8.36 15.12 -35.55
C GLU A 173 8.64 16.57 -35.10
N PHE A 174 7.67 17.47 -35.33
CA PHE A 174 7.73 18.85 -34.88
C PHE A 174 6.33 19.36 -34.52
N ILE A 175 6.21 19.99 -33.36
CA ILE A 175 4.98 20.61 -32.87
C ILE A 175 5.17 22.13 -32.86
N THR A 176 4.45 22.84 -33.72
CA THR A 176 4.48 24.31 -33.74
C THR A 176 3.92 24.89 -32.44
N LYS A 177 4.27 26.14 -32.12
CA LYS A 177 3.66 26.85 -30.98
C LYS A 177 2.14 26.91 -31.03
N SER A 178 1.56 27.04 -32.23
CA SER A 178 0.10 27.08 -32.40
C SER A 178 -0.53 25.74 -32.03
N GLN A 179 0.01 24.63 -32.56
CA GLN A 179 -0.45 23.28 -32.22
C GLN A 179 -0.29 22.99 -30.72
N MET A 180 0.86 23.36 -30.13
CA MET A 180 1.08 23.19 -28.69
C MET A 180 0.07 23.99 -27.85
N ARG A 181 -0.35 25.17 -28.31
CA ARG A 181 -1.43 25.93 -27.65
C ARG A 181 -2.77 25.20 -27.75
N THR A 182 -3.08 24.60 -28.90
CA THR A 182 -4.29 23.78 -29.09
C THR A 182 -4.28 22.56 -28.18
N ILE A 183 -3.18 21.82 -28.12
CA ILE A 183 -3.01 20.66 -27.22
C ILE A 183 -3.22 21.08 -25.76
N LYS A 184 -2.59 22.19 -25.34
CA LYS A 184 -2.81 22.74 -23.98
C LYS A 184 -4.25 23.14 -23.72
N LYS A 185 -4.98 23.60 -24.73
CA LYS A 185 -6.41 23.96 -24.60
C LYS A 185 -7.27 22.70 -24.41
N GLN A 186 -7.05 21.69 -25.26
CA GLN A 186 -7.70 20.38 -25.18
C GLN A 186 -7.46 19.70 -23.82
N SER A 187 -6.22 19.71 -23.31
CA SER A 187 -5.87 19.12 -22.01
C SER A 187 -6.62 19.74 -20.81
N LYS A 188 -7.14 20.96 -20.97
CA LYS A 188 -7.90 21.68 -19.93
C LYS A 188 -9.41 21.49 -20.08
N GLY A 189 -9.86 20.67 -21.03
CA GLY A 189 -11.29 20.52 -21.37
C GLY A 189 -11.92 21.81 -21.90
N LYS A 190 -11.14 22.65 -22.58
CA LYS A 190 -11.59 23.95 -23.12
C LYS A 190 -11.56 24.01 -24.65
#